data_AF-A0A9E4FYD1-F1
#
_entry.id   AF-A0A9E4FYD1-F1
#
_cell.length_a   1.000
_cell.length_b   1.000
_cell.length_c   1.000
_cell.angle_alpha   90.00
_cell.angle_beta   90.00
_cell.angle_gamma   90.00
#
_symmetry.space_group_name_H-M   'P 1'
#
loop_
_entity.id
_entity.type
_entity.pdbx_description
1 polymer ?
#
loop_
_entity_poly.entity_id
_entity_poly.type
_entity_poly.pdbx_seq_one_letter_code
_entity_poly.pdbx_strand_id
1 'polypeptide(L)'
;MSAAATTIEGRQRRWRVLPALPAPDLDVPPLTARLLHARGIANPGQAAEFLDCAESLYLPPSVLSGVDAAVERLRAAREHGEHAAVYGDFDADGVTGAALMTRALRRFGLRASAYIPHRVAEGHGLNAAAVDTLAAQGARLIVTVDCGVTDVDAVAHAKALGIDVIITDHHLPGDTAPDAAAIVNPKLDGNGGASDQLTGVGMALKLAQALLELGRGAVGVGGHRRNHRPGAAARREPLHRRSRLAPAAPDAQRGAAGADAVGGHRTSLR
;
A
#
# COMPACT_ATOMS: atom_id res chain seq x y z
N MET A 1 35.55 5.07 -5.20
CA MET A 1 36.33 5.42 -6.41
C MET A 1 35.44 5.21 -7.62
N SER A 2 35.33 6.20 -8.51
CA SER A 2 34.61 6.03 -9.78
C SER A 2 35.49 5.22 -10.72
N ALA A 3 35.01 4.08 -11.23
CA ALA A 3 35.71 3.44 -12.35
C ALA A 3 35.56 4.30 -13.61
N ALA A 4 36.50 4.16 -14.55
CA ALA A 4 36.44 4.82 -15.85
C ALA A 4 35.17 4.40 -16.61
N ALA A 5 34.59 5.34 -17.36
CA ALA A 5 33.43 5.03 -18.20
C ALA A 5 33.81 3.94 -19.21
N THR A 6 33.04 2.85 -19.22
CA THR A 6 33.24 1.72 -20.13
C THR A 6 32.14 1.78 -21.17
N THR A 7 32.48 1.65 -22.46
CA THR A 7 31.47 1.61 -23.52
C THR A 7 30.97 0.18 -23.68
N ILE A 8 29.67 -0.03 -23.48
CA ILE A 8 29.01 -1.33 -23.73
C ILE A 8 27.84 -1.04 -24.67
N GLU A 9 27.81 -1.69 -25.84
CA GLU A 9 26.77 -1.51 -26.87
C GLU A 9 26.58 -0.04 -27.30
N GLY A 10 27.69 0.68 -27.48
CA GLY A 10 27.67 2.10 -27.88
C GLY A 10 27.19 3.07 -26.80
N ARG A 11 26.87 2.60 -25.58
CA ARG A 11 26.49 3.45 -24.44
C ARG A 11 27.63 3.54 -23.44
N GLN A 12 27.92 4.77 -22.99
CA GLN A 12 28.85 5.00 -21.88
C GLN A 12 28.22 4.50 -20.57
N ARG A 13 28.84 3.51 -19.93
CA ARG A 13 28.44 2.97 -18.62
C ARG A 13 29.44 3.42 -17.58
N ARG A 14 28.95 3.98 -16.47
CA ARG A 14 29.80 4.39 -15.34
C ARG A 14 29.49 3.52 -14.14
N TRP A 15 30.45 2.70 -13.74
CA TRP A 15 30.35 1.93 -12.50
C TRP A 15 30.66 2.83 -11.31
N ARG A 16 29.66 3.00 -10.44
CA ARG A 16 29.81 3.71 -9.17
C ARG A 16 29.78 2.69 -8.04
N VAL A 17 30.97 2.28 -7.59
CA VAL A 17 31.10 1.49 -6.37
C VAL A 17 30.86 2.41 -5.19
N LEU A 18 29.78 2.14 -4.43
CA LEU A 18 29.52 2.86 -3.19
C LEU A 18 30.69 2.65 -2.21
N PRO A 19 31.05 3.66 -1.41
CA PRO A 19 32.08 3.48 -0.38
C PRO A 19 31.71 2.31 0.52
N ALA A 20 32.72 1.58 0.99
CA ALA A 20 32.50 0.52 1.95
C ALA A 20 31.98 1.13 3.26
N LEU A 21 30.66 1.10 3.45
CA LEU A 21 30.06 1.43 4.73
C LEU A 21 30.45 0.33 5.73
N PRO A 22 30.74 0.70 6.99
CA PRO A 22 30.90 -0.28 8.05
C PRO A 22 29.59 -1.07 8.18
N ALA A 23 29.70 -2.37 8.44
CA ALA A 23 28.53 -3.17 8.76
C ALA A 23 28.03 -2.72 10.15
N PRO A 24 26.80 -2.18 10.27
CA PRO A 24 26.20 -2.00 11.58
C PRO A 24 25.99 -3.36 12.25
N ASP A 25 25.97 -3.36 13.57
CA ASP A 25 25.69 -4.55 14.37
C ASP A 25 24.19 -4.88 14.25
N LEU A 26 23.87 -5.76 13.30
CA LEU A 26 22.53 -6.25 12.98
C LEU A 26 22.58 -7.78 13.00
N ASP A 27 21.49 -8.44 13.38
CA ASP A 27 21.37 -9.90 13.41
C ASP A 27 21.20 -10.51 11.99
N VAL A 28 22.11 -10.17 11.07
CA VAL A 28 22.14 -10.61 9.68
C VAL A 28 23.58 -10.72 9.18
N PRO A 29 23.84 -11.44 8.07
CA PRO A 29 25.17 -11.52 7.49
C PRO A 29 25.78 -10.14 7.18
N PRO A 30 27.12 -9.95 7.32
CA PRO A 30 27.77 -8.64 7.16
C PRO A 30 27.52 -7.94 5.82
N LEU A 31 27.37 -8.71 4.73
CA LEU A 31 27.01 -8.15 3.43
C LEU A 31 25.60 -7.54 3.45
N THR A 32 24.63 -8.23 4.04
CA THR A 32 23.26 -7.75 4.21
C THR A 32 23.23 -6.51 5.09
N ALA A 33 23.96 -6.50 6.20
CA ALA A 33 24.06 -5.34 7.08
C ALA A 33 24.60 -4.10 6.34
N ARG A 34 25.62 -4.26 5.50
CA ARG A 34 26.16 -3.17 4.65
C ARG A 34 25.16 -2.69 3.61
N LEU A 35 24.39 -3.61 3.00
CA LEU A 35 23.35 -3.27 2.02
C LEU A 35 22.15 -2.55 2.66
N LEU A 36 21.80 -2.88 3.90
CA LEU A 36 20.79 -2.18 4.70
C LEU A 36 21.30 -0.79 5.10
N HIS A 37 22.54 -0.69 5.57
CA HIS A 37 23.16 0.59 5.89
C HIS A 37 23.22 1.52 4.67
N ALA A 38 23.51 0.98 3.49
CA ALA A 38 23.46 1.73 2.23
C ALA A 38 22.06 2.24 1.86
N ARG A 39 20.99 1.65 2.43
CA ARG A 39 19.60 2.09 2.32
C ARG A 39 19.16 3.00 3.47
N GLY A 40 20.07 3.40 4.37
CA GLY A 40 19.76 4.23 5.54
C GLY A 40 19.22 3.44 6.74
N ILE A 41 19.25 2.11 6.70
CA ILE A 41 18.80 1.22 7.77
C ILE A 41 20.03 0.78 8.57
N ALA A 42 20.21 1.33 9.77
CA ALA A 42 21.45 1.18 10.53
C ALA A 42 21.27 0.63 11.96
N ASN A 43 20.04 0.41 12.41
CA ASN A 43 19.77 -0.16 13.73
C ASN A 43 18.93 -1.46 13.66
N PRO A 44 19.02 -2.34 14.67
CA PRO A 44 18.34 -3.62 14.69
C PRO A 44 16.82 -3.54 14.52
N GLY A 45 16.18 -2.50 15.09
CA GLY A 45 14.72 -2.31 14.97
C GLY A 45 14.28 -2.05 13.54
N GLN A 46 14.93 -1.11 12.85
CA GLN A 46 14.66 -0.81 11.45
C GLN A 46 14.97 -2.01 10.53
N ALA A 47 16.03 -2.76 10.83
CA ALA A 47 16.37 -3.95 10.08
C ALA A 47 15.33 -5.06 10.26
N ALA A 48 14.88 -5.28 11.49
CA ALA A 48 13.81 -6.23 11.79
C ALA A 48 12.52 -5.82 11.07
N GLU A 49 12.09 -4.57 11.16
CA GLU A 49 10.89 -4.05 10.48
C GLU A 49 10.97 -4.20 8.96
N PHE A 50 12.12 -3.89 8.35
CA PHE A 50 12.30 -3.99 6.91
C PHE A 50 12.35 -5.45 6.40
N LEU A 51 12.95 -6.34 7.19
CA LEU A 51 13.12 -7.75 6.81
C LEU A 51 11.92 -8.62 7.18
N ASP A 52 11.16 -8.22 8.19
CA ASP A 52 9.94 -8.89 8.62
C ASP A 52 8.73 -8.36 7.83
N CYS A 53 8.45 -9.00 6.70
CA CYS A 53 7.30 -8.65 5.86
C CYS A 53 5.92 -8.84 6.53
N ALA A 54 5.85 -9.41 7.74
CA ALA A 54 4.60 -9.71 8.42
C ALA A 54 3.82 -8.44 8.84
N GLU A 55 4.49 -7.32 9.14
CA GLU A 55 3.81 -6.09 9.57
C GLU A 55 2.80 -5.53 8.53
N SER A 56 3.15 -5.59 7.25
CA SER A 56 2.23 -5.19 6.17
C SER A 56 0.95 -6.04 6.13
N LEU A 57 1.04 -7.32 6.52
CA LEU A 57 -0.11 -8.23 6.62
C LEU A 57 -1.01 -7.87 7.81
N TYR A 58 -0.48 -7.24 8.85
CA TYR A 58 -1.22 -6.81 10.05
C TYR A 58 -1.93 -5.46 9.90
N LEU A 59 -1.66 -4.67 8.84
CA LEU A 59 -2.38 -3.43 8.61
C LEU A 59 -3.90 -3.67 8.51
N PRO A 60 -4.74 -3.00 9.31
CA PRO A 60 -6.19 -3.17 9.22
C PRO A 60 -6.68 -2.65 7.87
N PRO A 61 -7.75 -3.20 7.28
CA PRO A 61 -8.27 -2.72 5.99
C PRO A 61 -8.64 -1.23 5.98
N SER A 62 -8.97 -0.66 7.15
CA SER A 62 -9.29 0.76 7.34
C SER A 62 -8.14 1.71 7.04
N VAL A 63 -6.92 1.23 6.80
CA VAL A 63 -5.80 2.08 6.33
C VAL A 63 -5.94 2.49 4.87
N LEU A 64 -6.79 1.81 4.10
CA LEU A 64 -7.03 2.11 2.70
C LEU A 64 -8.32 2.91 2.54
N SER A 65 -8.20 4.11 1.97
CA SER A 65 -9.36 4.89 1.56
C SER A 65 -10.20 4.15 0.52
N GLY A 66 -11.50 4.41 0.50
CA GLY A 66 -12.45 3.78 -0.43
C GLY A 66 -12.85 2.34 -0.13
N VAL A 67 -12.21 1.64 0.81
CA VAL A 67 -12.57 0.25 1.17
C VAL A 67 -14.02 0.14 1.65
N ASP A 68 -14.48 1.06 2.50
CA ASP A 68 -15.85 1.02 3.02
C ASP A 68 -16.88 1.15 1.89
N ALA A 69 -16.69 2.12 0.99
CA ALA A 69 -17.55 2.31 -0.19
C ALA A 69 -17.54 1.08 -1.13
N ALA A 70 -16.35 0.49 -1.34
CA ALA A 70 -16.22 -0.73 -2.14
C ALA A 70 -16.99 -1.91 -1.50
N VAL A 71 -16.88 -2.09 -0.18
CA VAL A 71 -17.60 -3.15 0.54
C VAL A 71 -19.12 -2.93 0.49
N GLU A 72 -19.59 -1.70 0.65
CA GLU A 72 -21.02 -1.37 0.52
C GLU A 72 -21.55 -1.72 -0.87
N ARG A 73 -20.82 -1.33 -1.93
CA ARG A 73 -21.23 -1.66 -3.31
C ARG A 73 -21.22 -3.17 -3.59
N LEU A 74 -20.25 -3.90 -3.06
CA LEU A 74 -20.17 -5.36 -3.17
C LEU A 74 -21.30 -6.08 -2.44
N ARG A 75 -21.75 -5.54 -1.29
CA ARG A 75 -22.93 -6.05 -0.57
C ARG A 75 -24.19 -5.88 -1.39
N ALA A 76 -24.42 -4.69 -1.94
CA ALA A 76 -25.56 -4.43 -2.83
C ALA A 76 -25.55 -5.38 -4.04
N ALA A 77 -24.37 -5.59 -4.66
CA ALA A 77 -24.21 -6.53 -5.77
C ALA A 77 -24.68 -7.94 -5.40
N ARG A 78 -24.34 -8.40 -4.19
CA ARG A 78 -24.73 -9.73 -3.69
C ARG A 78 -26.24 -9.81 -3.46
N GLU A 79 -26.81 -8.78 -2.85
CA GLU A 79 -28.25 -8.71 -2.57
C GLU A 79 -29.09 -8.70 -3.84
N HIS A 80 -28.60 -8.05 -4.90
CA HIS A 80 -29.26 -8.01 -6.21
C HIS A 80 -28.92 -9.21 -7.12
N GLY A 81 -28.06 -10.14 -6.67
CA GLY A 81 -27.65 -11.29 -7.49
C GLY A 81 -26.84 -10.91 -8.74
N GLU A 82 -26.13 -9.78 -8.69
CA GLU A 82 -25.31 -9.28 -9.79
C GLU A 82 -24.13 -10.21 -10.09
N HIS A 83 -23.70 -10.20 -11.37
CA HIS A 83 -22.44 -10.82 -11.78
C HIS A 83 -21.33 -9.77 -11.75
N ALA A 84 -20.30 -10.03 -10.93
CA ALA A 84 -19.07 -9.26 -10.89
C ALA A 84 -17.98 -9.85 -11.81
N ALA A 85 -17.39 -9.02 -12.65
CA ALA A 85 -16.17 -9.35 -13.37
C ALA A 85 -14.96 -8.75 -12.62
N VAL A 86 -14.00 -9.59 -12.26
CA VAL A 86 -12.72 -9.15 -11.69
C VAL A 86 -11.72 -8.98 -12.82
N TYR A 87 -11.34 -7.75 -13.09
CA TYR A 87 -10.39 -7.39 -14.15
C TYR A 87 -9.00 -7.22 -13.52
N GLY A 88 -8.06 -8.12 -13.79
CA GLY A 88 -6.67 -7.98 -13.33
C GLY A 88 -5.75 -7.50 -14.44
N ASP A 89 -4.61 -6.91 -14.09
CA ASP A 89 -3.51 -6.76 -15.06
C ASP A 89 -2.89 -8.12 -15.44
N PHE A 90 -2.15 -8.14 -16.55
CA PHE A 90 -1.55 -9.36 -17.13
C PHE A 90 -0.28 -9.84 -16.40
N ASP A 91 0.25 -9.07 -15.46
CA ASP A 91 1.48 -9.42 -14.75
C ASP A 91 1.21 -10.28 -13.48
N ALA A 92 2.27 -10.56 -12.71
CA ALA A 92 2.14 -11.40 -11.53
C ALA A 92 1.27 -10.78 -10.43
N ASP A 93 1.27 -9.46 -10.29
CA ASP A 93 0.50 -8.74 -9.29
C ASP A 93 -0.99 -8.74 -9.67
N GLY A 94 -1.30 -8.30 -10.89
CA GLY A 94 -2.65 -8.33 -11.46
C GLY A 94 -3.28 -9.72 -11.51
N VAL A 95 -2.57 -10.74 -12.01
CA VAL A 95 -3.11 -12.11 -12.11
C VAL A 95 -3.36 -12.73 -10.72
N THR A 96 -2.43 -12.56 -9.78
CA THR A 96 -2.59 -13.11 -8.42
C THR A 96 -3.70 -12.39 -7.68
N GLY A 97 -3.75 -11.06 -7.82
CA GLY A 97 -4.79 -10.21 -7.27
C GLY A 97 -6.18 -10.56 -7.79
N ALA A 98 -6.34 -10.74 -9.10
CA ALA A 98 -7.60 -11.15 -9.71
C ALA A 98 -8.04 -12.55 -9.25
N ALA A 99 -7.11 -13.50 -9.14
CA ALA A 99 -7.40 -14.83 -8.61
C ALA A 99 -7.87 -14.77 -7.14
N LEU A 100 -7.17 -14.00 -6.30
CA LEU A 100 -7.53 -13.79 -4.90
C LEU A 100 -8.91 -13.14 -4.77
N MET A 101 -9.15 -12.03 -5.47
CA MET A 101 -10.39 -11.28 -5.39
C MET A 101 -11.56 -12.12 -5.90
N THR A 102 -11.41 -12.80 -7.04
CA THR A 102 -12.45 -13.71 -7.57
C THR A 102 -12.84 -14.79 -6.55
N ARG A 103 -11.86 -15.38 -5.85
CA ARG A 103 -12.12 -16.37 -4.78
C ARG A 103 -12.81 -15.73 -3.58
N ALA A 104 -12.40 -14.53 -3.18
CA ALA A 104 -13.01 -13.81 -2.07
C ALA A 104 -14.48 -13.45 -2.36
N LEU A 105 -14.78 -12.92 -3.54
CA LEU A 105 -16.14 -12.58 -3.97
C LEU A 105 -17.05 -13.81 -4.03
N ARG A 106 -16.55 -14.93 -4.58
CA ARG A 106 -17.29 -16.20 -4.57
C ARG A 106 -17.56 -16.71 -3.16
N ARG A 107 -16.57 -16.62 -2.27
CA ARG A 107 -16.73 -16.98 -0.85
C ARG A 107 -17.72 -16.07 -0.12
N PHE A 108 -17.78 -14.81 -0.52
CA PHE A 108 -18.74 -13.83 0.00
C PHE A 108 -20.19 -14.09 -0.46
N GLY A 109 -20.37 -14.93 -1.48
CA GLY A 109 -21.68 -15.31 -2.04
C GLY A 109 -22.04 -14.57 -3.33
N LEU A 110 -21.09 -13.89 -3.97
CA LEU A 110 -21.30 -13.18 -5.24
C LEU A 110 -20.94 -14.07 -6.43
N ARG A 111 -21.71 -14.00 -7.53
CA ARG A 111 -21.31 -14.61 -8.80
C ARG A 111 -20.15 -13.80 -9.37
N ALA A 112 -18.96 -14.40 -9.48
CA ALA A 112 -17.78 -13.72 -9.99
C ALA A 112 -17.00 -14.52 -11.04
N SER A 113 -16.47 -13.83 -12.05
CA SER A 113 -15.53 -14.34 -13.05
C SER A 113 -14.26 -13.48 -13.10
N ALA A 114 -13.14 -14.05 -13.50
CA ALA A 114 -11.91 -13.31 -13.73
C ALA A 114 -11.78 -12.95 -15.22
N TYR A 115 -11.14 -11.82 -15.50
CA TYR A 115 -10.73 -11.36 -16.82
C TYR A 115 -9.29 -10.84 -16.72
N ILE A 116 -8.43 -11.30 -17.61
CA ILE A 116 -7.04 -10.83 -17.73
C ILE A 116 -6.85 -10.41 -19.18
N PRO A 117 -6.49 -9.15 -19.47
CA PRO A 117 -6.33 -8.66 -20.82
C PRO A 117 -5.11 -9.30 -21.48
N HIS A 118 -5.16 -9.44 -22.80
CA HIS A 118 -4.01 -9.86 -23.57
C HIS A 118 -3.03 -8.69 -23.75
N ARG A 119 -1.86 -8.76 -23.09
CA ARG A 119 -0.82 -7.71 -23.07
C ARG A 119 -0.54 -7.05 -24.43
N VAL A 120 -0.44 -7.84 -25.50
CA VAL A 120 -0.07 -7.33 -26.83
C VAL A 120 -1.27 -6.81 -27.62
N ALA A 121 -2.45 -7.41 -27.42
CA ALA A 121 -3.61 -7.12 -28.26
C ALA A 121 -4.49 -6.03 -27.66
N GLU A 122 -4.55 -5.97 -26.33
CA GLU A 122 -5.42 -5.08 -25.57
C GLU A 122 -4.65 -4.02 -24.78
N GLY A 123 -3.39 -4.31 -24.44
CA GLY A 123 -2.53 -3.40 -23.68
C GLY A 123 -2.73 -3.51 -22.17
N HIS A 124 -2.32 -2.44 -21.47
CA HIS A 124 -2.45 -2.29 -20.03
C HIS A 124 -3.68 -1.44 -19.71
N GLY A 125 -4.33 -1.72 -18.59
CA GLY A 125 -5.46 -0.94 -18.08
C GLY A 125 -6.79 -1.46 -18.57
N LEU A 126 -7.86 -0.98 -17.92
CA LEU A 126 -9.23 -1.22 -18.35
C LEU A 126 -9.47 -0.51 -19.68
N ASN A 127 -10.06 -1.21 -20.64
CA ASN A 127 -10.35 -0.67 -21.96
C ASN A 127 -11.82 -0.89 -22.35
N ALA A 128 -12.34 -0.05 -23.25
CA ALA A 128 -13.74 -0.08 -23.66
C ALA A 128 -14.17 -1.42 -24.30
N ALA A 129 -13.31 -2.05 -25.11
CA ALA A 129 -13.63 -3.32 -25.77
C ALA A 129 -13.78 -4.47 -24.77
N ALA A 130 -12.94 -4.49 -23.72
CA ALA A 130 -13.09 -5.43 -22.63
C ALA A 130 -14.36 -5.16 -21.82
N VAL A 131 -14.67 -3.88 -21.55
CA VAL A 131 -15.94 -3.49 -20.90
C VAL A 131 -17.15 -3.99 -21.71
N ASP A 132 -17.17 -3.80 -23.03
CA ASP A 132 -18.23 -4.30 -23.91
C ASP A 132 -18.35 -5.82 -23.85
N THR A 133 -17.22 -6.51 -23.84
CA THR A 133 -17.16 -7.98 -23.71
C THR A 133 -17.75 -8.44 -22.37
N LEU A 134 -17.40 -7.78 -21.26
CA LEU A 134 -17.91 -8.10 -19.93
C LEU A 134 -19.41 -7.77 -19.82
N ALA A 135 -19.86 -6.67 -20.43
CA ALA A 135 -21.26 -6.30 -20.51
C ALA A 135 -22.09 -7.38 -21.23
N ALA A 136 -21.59 -7.87 -22.36
CA ALA A 136 -22.21 -8.95 -23.13
C ALA A 136 -22.25 -10.29 -22.36
N GLN A 137 -21.30 -10.52 -21.45
CA GLN A 137 -21.29 -11.66 -20.54
C GLN A 137 -22.24 -11.51 -19.34
N GLY A 138 -22.92 -10.37 -19.23
CA GLY A 138 -23.91 -10.08 -18.19
C GLY A 138 -23.32 -9.47 -16.92
N ALA A 139 -22.07 -8.99 -16.95
CA ALA A 139 -21.51 -8.27 -15.82
C ALA A 139 -22.32 -6.99 -15.52
N ARG A 140 -22.52 -6.71 -14.23
CA ARG A 140 -23.12 -5.46 -13.72
C ARG A 140 -22.20 -4.71 -12.77
N LEU A 141 -21.09 -5.34 -12.42
CA LEU A 141 -20.03 -4.78 -11.61
C LEU A 141 -18.69 -5.24 -12.19
N ILE A 142 -17.75 -4.31 -12.33
CA ILE A 142 -16.34 -4.60 -12.59
C ILE A 142 -15.54 -4.25 -11.35
N VAL A 143 -14.67 -5.15 -10.91
CA VAL A 143 -13.68 -4.89 -9.85
C VAL A 143 -12.30 -4.98 -10.49
N THR A 144 -11.62 -3.85 -10.67
CA THR A 144 -10.26 -3.86 -11.20
C THR A 144 -9.26 -4.17 -10.11
N VAL A 145 -8.18 -4.87 -10.46
CA VAL A 145 -7.06 -5.19 -9.59
C VAL A 145 -5.77 -4.87 -10.34
N ASP A 146 -4.94 -4.03 -9.72
CA ASP A 146 -3.66 -3.58 -10.27
C ASP A 146 -3.76 -2.69 -11.52
N CYS A 147 -4.94 -2.11 -11.76
CA CYS A 147 -5.17 -1.14 -12.81
C CYS A 147 -6.45 -0.34 -12.56
N GLY A 148 -6.74 0.63 -13.41
CA GLY A 148 -8.00 1.38 -13.40
C GLY A 148 -7.89 2.82 -12.96
N VAL A 149 -6.89 3.21 -12.14
CA VAL A 149 -6.85 4.57 -11.55
C VAL A 149 -6.65 5.67 -12.59
N THR A 150 -6.11 5.35 -13.76
CA THR A 150 -5.92 6.27 -14.88
C THR A 150 -6.96 6.08 -16.00
N ASP A 151 -7.85 5.09 -15.90
CA ASP A 151 -8.68 4.63 -17.02
C ASP A 151 -10.03 5.36 -17.06
N VAL A 152 -9.97 6.70 -17.01
CA VAL A 152 -11.14 7.59 -16.89
C VAL A 152 -12.21 7.31 -17.95
N ASP A 153 -11.81 7.21 -19.21
CA ASP A 153 -12.75 7.01 -20.33
C ASP A 153 -13.39 5.61 -20.30
N ALA A 154 -12.63 4.58 -19.92
CA ALA A 154 -13.14 3.21 -19.85
C ALA A 154 -14.13 3.05 -18.69
N VAL A 155 -13.89 3.73 -17.56
CA VAL A 155 -14.82 3.77 -16.41
C VAL A 155 -16.08 4.54 -16.79
N ALA A 156 -15.96 5.67 -17.47
CA ALA A 156 -17.11 6.43 -17.97
C ALA A 156 -17.95 5.60 -18.97
N HIS A 157 -17.29 4.84 -19.85
CA HIS A 157 -17.95 3.91 -20.77
C HIS A 157 -18.71 2.80 -20.04
N ALA A 158 -18.09 2.16 -19.03
CA ALA A 158 -18.77 1.16 -18.20
C ALA A 158 -20.03 1.75 -17.53
N LYS A 159 -19.91 2.96 -16.97
CA LYS A 159 -21.03 3.67 -16.35
C LYS A 159 -22.17 3.95 -17.33
N ALA A 160 -21.85 4.33 -18.57
CA ALA A 160 -22.84 4.54 -19.63
C ALA A 160 -23.61 3.26 -20.01
N LEU A 161 -22.99 2.09 -19.82
CA LEU A 161 -23.62 0.77 -19.99
C LEU A 161 -24.37 0.28 -18.73
N GLY A 162 -24.42 1.09 -17.66
CA GLY A 162 -25.02 0.71 -16.39
C GLY A 162 -24.20 -0.32 -15.61
N ILE A 163 -22.88 -0.31 -15.80
CA ILE A 163 -21.93 -1.18 -15.10
C ILE A 163 -21.14 -0.31 -14.13
N ASP A 164 -21.23 -0.62 -12.85
CA ASP A 164 -20.39 0.05 -11.86
C ASP A 164 -18.96 -0.49 -11.88
N VAL A 165 -17.99 0.37 -11.57
CA VAL A 165 -16.58 -0.01 -11.44
C VAL A 165 -16.11 0.27 -10.02
N ILE A 166 -15.47 -0.73 -9.40
CA ILE A 166 -14.65 -0.57 -8.19
C ILE A 166 -13.20 -0.71 -8.61
N ILE A 167 -12.39 0.28 -8.31
CA ILE A 167 -10.97 0.28 -8.64
C ILE A 167 -10.16 -0.16 -7.42
N THR A 168 -9.29 -1.16 -7.56
CA THR A 168 -8.24 -1.47 -6.58
C THR A 168 -6.88 -1.38 -7.26
N ASP A 169 -6.16 -0.29 -7.00
CA ASP A 169 -4.98 0.08 -7.78
C ASP A 169 -3.97 0.86 -6.93
N HIS A 170 -2.69 0.70 -7.23
CA HIS A 170 -1.58 1.30 -6.51
C HIS A 170 -0.68 2.12 -7.44
N HIS A 171 -1.03 2.25 -8.72
CA HIS A 171 -0.37 3.16 -9.63
C HIS A 171 -0.56 4.62 -9.20
N LEU A 172 0.28 5.51 -9.73
CA LEU A 172 0.10 6.95 -9.49
C LEU A 172 -1.20 7.41 -10.15
N PRO A 173 -2.09 8.10 -9.42
CA PRO A 173 -3.29 8.66 -10.01
C PRO A 173 -2.92 9.75 -11.04
N GLY A 174 -3.74 9.87 -12.08
CA GLY A 174 -3.64 10.99 -13.02
C GLY A 174 -4.25 12.27 -12.46
N ASP A 175 -4.27 13.33 -13.28
CA ASP A 175 -4.83 14.64 -12.90
C ASP A 175 -6.35 14.59 -12.63
N THR A 176 -7.05 13.64 -13.25
CA THR A 176 -8.49 13.43 -13.10
C THR A 176 -8.75 12.02 -12.60
N ALA A 177 -9.48 11.91 -11.48
CA ALA A 177 -9.90 10.62 -10.96
C ALA A 177 -11.08 10.06 -11.79
N PRO A 178 -11.10 8.74 -12.08
CA PRO A 178 -12.25 8.10 -12.72
C PRO A 178 -13.53 8.21 -11.89
N ASP A 179 -14.67 8.34 -12.55
CA ASP A 179 -16.00 8.37 -11.91
C ASP A 179 -16.48 6.94 -11.59
N ALA A 180 -15.74 6.28 -10.69
CA ALA A 180 -15.97 4.91 -10.24
C ALA A 180 -16.87 4.88 -8.99
N ALA A 181 -17.56 3.75 -8.76
CA ALA A 181 -18.38 3.54 -7.57
C ALA A 181 -17.54 3.52 -6.27
N ALA A 182 -16.29 3.08 -6.37
CA ALA A 182 -15.29 3.24 -5.32
C ALA A 182 -13.88 3.18 -5.92
N ILE A 183 -12.93 3.89 -5.31
CA ILE A 183 -11.50 3.79 -5.64
C ILE A 183 -10.72 3.49 -4.36
N VAL A 184 -10.06 2.34 -4.37
CA VAL A 184 -9.14 1.89 -3.32
C VAL A 184 -7.72 2.08 -3.85
N ASN A 185 -7.17 3.27 -3.60
CA ASN A 185 -5.78 3.61 -3.92
C ASN A 185 -5.25 4.58 -2.85
N PRO A 186 -4.28 4.16 -2.01
CA PRO A 186 -3.77 4.98 -0.92
C PRO A 186 -3.03 6.25 -1.41
N LYS A 187 -2.55 6.25 -2.66
CA LYS A 187 -1.84 7.40 -3.25
C LYS A 187 -2.76 8.55 -3.62
N LEU A 188 -4.09 8.35 -3.61
CA LEU A 188 -5.05 9.44 -3.73
C LEU A 188 -5.05 10.36 -2.50
N ASP A 189 -4.67 9.84 -1.34
CA ASP A 189 -4.64 10.60 -0.09
C ASP A 189 -3.37 11.48 0.03
N GLY A 190 -2.36 11.24 -0.82
CA GLY A 190 -1.11 12.01 -0.88
C GLY A 190 -0.27 11.99 0.40
N ASN A 191 -0.47 11.00 1.27
CA ASN A 191 0.07 10.99 2.62
C ASN A 191 1.44 10.31 2.77
N GLY A 192 1.92 9.58 1.75
CA GLY A 192 3.23 8.92 1.78
C GLY A 192 3.34 7.80 2.81
N GLY A 193 2.20 7.23 3.22
CA GLY A 193 2.12 6.27 4.32
C GLY A 193 2.60 4.86 3.94
N ALA A 194 2.67 3.96 4.93
CA ALA A 194 3.02 2.55 4.70
C ALA A 194 2.06 1.83 3.74
N SER A 195 0.81 2.30 3.65
CA SER A 195 -0.18 1.84 2.68
C SER A 195 0.24 2.07 1.23
N ASP A 196 1.01 3.11 0.93
CA ASP A 196 1.45 3.46 -0.45
C ASP A 196 2.39 2.42 -1.05
N GLN A 197 2.93 1.54 -0.21
CA GLN A 197 3.80 0.42 -0.58
C GLN A 197 3.01 -0.86 -0.89
N LEU A 198 1.69 -0.88 -0.69
CA LEU A 198 0.88 -2.03 -1.05
C LEU A 198 0.80 -2.19 -2.56
N THR A 199 0.87 -3.44 -3.00
CA THR A 199 0.70 -3.88 -4.39
C THR A 199 -0.77 -4.06 -4.74
N GLY A 200 -1.09 -4.25 -6.03
CA GLY A 200 -2.43 -4.64 -6.52
C GLY A 200 -3.05 -5.77 -5.69
N VAL A 201 -2.34 -6.89 -5.58
CA VAL A 201 -2.74 -8.05 -4.77
C VAL A 201 -2.80 -7.72 -3.28
N GLY A 202 -1.94 -6.83 -2.79
CA GLY A 202 -1.95 -6.35 -1.41
C GLY A 202 -3.25 -5.63 -1.06
N MET A 203 -3.70 -4.71 -1.92
CA MET A 203 -4.98 -4.02 -1.73
C MET A 203 -6.16 -4.96 -1.93
N ALA A 204 -6.11 -5.85 -2.92
CA ALA A 204 -7.13 -6.88 -3.12
C ALA A 204 -7.28 -7.77 -1.86
N LEU A 205 -6.18 -8.11 -1.20
CA LEU A 205 -6.18 -8.83 0.07
C LEU A 205 -6.86 -8.02 1.18
N LYS A 206 -6.54 -6.72 1.32
CA LYS A 206 -7.17 -5.86 2.35
C LYS A 206 -8.67 -5.68 2.11
N LEU A 207 -9.10 -5.47 0.86
CA LEU A 207 -10.51 -5.40 0.52
C LEU A 207 -11.23 -6.74 0.80
N ALA A 208 -10.59 -7.87 0.46
CA ALA A 208 -11.12 -9.19 0.78
C ALA A 208 -11.23 -9.45 2.30
N GLN A 209 -10.25 -8.99 3.09
CA GLN A 209 -10.30 -9.03 4.56
C GLN A 209 -11.51 -8.24 5.08
N ALA A 210 -11.66 -6.98 4.68
CA ALA A 210 -12.82 -6.15 5.08
C ALA A 210 -14.15 -6.82 4.73
N LEU A 211 -14.28 -7.29 3.48
CA LEU A 211 -15.49 -7.92 2.97
C LEU A 211 -15.87 -9.19 3.76
N LEU A 212 -14.89 -10.03 4.09
CA LEU A 212 -15.12 -11.32 4.76
C LEU A 212 -15.20 -11.22 6.28
N GLU A 213 -14.50 -10.28 6.92
CA GLU A 213 -14.64 -10.01 8.36
C GLU A 213 -16.04 -9.50 8.68
N LEU A 214 -16.53 -8.56 7.87
CA LEU A 214 -17.89 -8.05 7.95
C LEU A 214 -18.96 -9.12 7.62
N GLY A 215 -18.62 -10.12 6.80
CA GLY A 215 -19.48 -11.27 6.52
C GLY A 215 -19.64 -12.23 7.70
N ARG A 216 -18.68 -12.29 8.63
CA ARG A 216 -18.76 -13.14 9.84
C ARG A 216 -19.77 -12.64 10.87
N GLY A 217 -20.22 -11.38 10.78
CA GLY A 217 -21.32 -10.86 11.60
C GLY A 217 -22.72 -11.29 11.13
N ALA A 218 -22.85 -11.79 9.89
CA ALA A 218 -24.14 -12.14 9.28
C ALA A 218 -24.44 -13.65 9.30
N VAL A 219 -23.46 -14.51 9.63
CA VAL A 219 -23.69 -15.94 9.84
C VAL A 219 -24.10 -16.15 11.28
N GLY A 220 -25.41 -16.07 11.53
CA GLY A 220 -25.99 -16.39 12.83
C GLY A 220 -25.68 -17.84 13.22
N VAL A 221 -24.75 -18.02 14.15
CA VAL A 221 -24.81 -19.14 15.08
C VAL A 221 -25.94 -18.81 16.05
N GLY A 222 -27.03 -19.58 15.96
CA GLY A 222 -28.18 -19.41 16.83
C GLY A 222 -27.81 -19.47 18.30
N GLY A 223 -28.36 -18.54 19.08
CA GLY A 223 -28.54 -18.69 20.52
C GLY A 223 -27.55 -17.92 21.41
N HIS A 224 -27.70 -16.60 21.52
CA HIS A 224 -28.12 -15.94 22.76
C HIS A 224 -28.13 -14.42 22.53
N ARG A 225 -29.33 -13.82 22.46
CA ARG A 225 -29.46 -12.37 22.55
C ARG A 225 -29.08 -11.95 23.97
N ARG A 226 -28.02 -11.16 24.11
CA ARG A 226 -27.92 -10.21 25.24
C ARG A 226 -27.94 -8.80 24.66
N ASN A 227 -29.01 -8.09 24.99
CA ASN A 227 -29.17 -6.66 24.76
C ASN A 227 -28.03 -5.90 25.43
N HIS A 228 -27.23 -5.16 24.67
CA HIS A 228 -26.54 -4.00 25.20
C HIS A 228 -26.68 -2.82 24.23
N ARG A 229 -27.40 -1.80 24.71
CA ARG A 229 -27.40 -0.44 24.15
C ARG A 229 -25.99 0.17 24.30
N PRO A 230 -25.49 0.98 23.36
CA PRO A 230 -24.27 1.74 23.58
C PRO A 230 -24.58 2.94 24.48
N GLY A 231 -24.14 2.84 25.74
CA GLY A 231 -24.02 3.95 26.68
C GLY A 231 -22.55 4.38 26.77
N ALA A 232 -22.36 5.68 27.01
CA ALA A 232 -21.11 6.43 26.89
C ALA A 232 -19.91 5.91 27.70
N ALA A 233 -18.72 6.21 27.15
CA ALA A 233 -17.46 6.56 27.81
C ALA A 233 -16.89 5.63 28.89
N ALA A 234 -15.83 4.89 28.55
CA ALA A 234 -14.72 4.63 29.48
C ALA A 234 -13.43 4.21 28.75
N ARG A 235 -12.42 5.08 28.87
CA ARG A 235 -11.01 4.80 29.21
C ARG A 235 -10.26 3.75 28.37
N ARG A 236 -9.35 4.27 27.54
CA ARG A 236 -8.18 3.55 27.01
C ARG A 236 -7.17 3.35 28.14
N GLU A 237 -6.83 2.11 28.46
CA GLU A 237 -5.54 1.76 29.04
C GLU A 237 -4.68 1.08 27.96
N PRO A 238 -3.39 1.42 27.82
CA PRO A 238 -2.49 0.73 26.93
C PRO A 238 -1.86 -0.49 27.61
N LEU A 239 -1.96 -1.65 26.95
CA LEU A 239 -1.20 -2.86 27.29
C LEU A 239 0.29 -2.65 26.99
N HIS A 240 1.07 -2.47 28.06
CA HIS A 240 2.52 -2.45 28.03
C HIS A 240 3.10 -3.81 27.60
N ARG A 241 3.90 -3.83 26.52
CA ARG A 241 5.11 -4.65 26.46
C ARG A 241 6.33 -3.73 26.64
N ARG A 242 7.11 -4.03 27.69
CA ARG A 242 8.30 -3.30 28.10
C ARG A 242 9.45 -3.55 27.11
N SER A 243 9.99 -2.50 26.50
CA SER A 243 11.41 -2.42 26.16
C SER A 243 12.01 -1.24 26.90
N ARG A 244 12.98 -1.53 27.77
CA ARG A 244 13.74 -0.55 28.54
C ARG A 244 14.62 0.24 27.56
N LEU A 245 14.56 1.56 27.63
CA LEU A 245 15.70 2.48 27.51
C LEU A 245 15.19 3.86 27.93
N ALA A 246 15.67 4.34 29.08
CA ALA A 246 15.39 5.67 29.60
C ALA A 246 16.20 6.73 28.82
N PRO A 247 15.73 7.99 28.71
CA PRO A 247 16.52 9.06 28.15
C PRO A 247 17.57 9.51 29.18
N ALA A 248 18.84 9.55 28.79
CA ALA A 248 19.88 10.21 29.57
C ALA A 248 19.68 11.73 29.49
N ALA A 249 19.47 12.37 30.64
CA ALA A 249 19.59 13.82 30.80
C ALA A 249 21.07 14.24 30.79
N PRO A 250 21.42 15.45 30.32
CA PRO A 250 22.79 15.95 30.42
C PRO A 250 23.01 16.56 31.81
N ASP A 251 23.91 15.97 32.59
CA ASP A 251 24.38 16.55 33.84
C ASP A 251 25.56 17.49 33.56
N ALA A 252 25.42 18.74 33.98
CA ALA A 252 26.43 19.76 33.94
C ALA A 252 27.26 19.72 35.23
N GLN A 253 28.59 19.74 35.13
CA GLN A 253 29.44 20.22 36.22
C GLN A 253 30.50 21.21 35.73
N ARG A 254 30.61 22.25 36.54
CA ARG A 254 31.36 23.50 36.40
C ARG A 254 32.75 23.40 37.02
N GLY A 255 33.61 24.33 36.62
CA GLY A 255 34.62 24.99 37.46
C GLY A 255 36.05 24.80 36.96
N ALA A 256 36.95 25.79 36.96
CA ALA A 256 36.87 27.20 37.30
C ALA A 256 38.17 27.90 36.81
N ALA A 257 38.02 29.16 36.35
CA ALA A 257 38.85 30.32 36.67
C ALA A 257 40.35 30.40 36.27
N GLY A 258 40.72 31.55 35.70
CA GLY A 258 42.09 32.07 35.61
C GLY A 258 42.27 33.11 34.51
N ALA A 259 42.30 34.39 34.90
CA ALA A 259 42.50 35.56 34.05
C ALA A 259 43.97 35.73 33.60
N ASP A 260 44.21 36.35 32.44
CA ASP A 260 44.83 37.68 32.34
C ASP A 260 45.39 38.02 30.93
N ALA A 261 45.17 39.30 30.59
CA ALA A 261 46.08 40.25 29.93
C ALA A 261 46.38 40.25 28.40
N VAL A 262 45.89 41.35 27.80
CA VAL A 262 46.65 42.40 27.06
C VAL A 262 47.07 42.20 25.58
N GLY A 263 46.70 43.20 24.76
CA GLY A 263 47.33 43.61 23.49
C GLY A 263 46.49 43.25 22.26
N GLY A 264 45.82 44.15 21.53
CA GLY A 264 46.21 45.51 21.14
C GLY A 264 46.95 45.47 19.81
N HIS A 265 46.25 45.52 18.67
CA HIS A 265 46.67 46.32 17.51
C HIS A 265 45.59 46.43 16.42
N ARG A 266 45.32 47.68 16.03
CA ARG A 266 44.62 48.15 14.83
C ARG A 266 45.52 48.02 13.59
N THR A 267 44.90 47.78 12.42
CA THR A 267 45.09 48.43 11.08
C THR A 267 44.24 47.63 10.06
N SER A 268 43.12 48.13 9.53
CA SER A 268 42.88 49.07 8.40
C SER A 268 43.26 48.56 6.99
N LEU A 269 42.34 48.82 6.04
CA LEU A 269 42.40 48.73 4.54
C LEU A 269 41.88 47.39 3.99
N ARG A 270 40.81 47.29 3.18
CA ARG A 270 39.95 48.24 2.44
C ARG A 270 38.51 47.74 2.46
#